data_AF-A0A1G1Q0U3-F1
#
_entry.id   AF-A0A1G1Q0U3-F1
#
_cell.length_a   1.000
_cell.length_b   1.000
_cell.length_c   1.000
_cell.angle_alpha   90.00
_cell.angle_beta   90.00
_cell.angle_gamma   90.00
#
_symmetry.space_group_name_H-M   'P 1'
#
loop_
_entity.id
_entity.type
_entity.pdbx_description
1 polymer ?
#
loop_
_entity_poly.entity_id
_entity_poly.type
_entity_poly.pdbx_seq_one_letter_code
_entity_poly.pdbx_strand_id
1 'polypeptide(L)'
;MDASSFDEMPGGEWIAQGLQDLQRGRETIPALLVSIGAPRLERAGLVVPHPIASPEQRLYELLSQHDAQAAHSRYNGLIRRLVSFERAAACVG
;
A
#
# COMPACT_ATOMS: atom_id res chain seq x y z
N MET A 1 -15.33 10.67 -0.88
CA MET A 1 -14.15 10.92 -1.72
C MET A 1 -13.93 9.64 -2.50
N ASP A 2 -14.07 9.70 -3.82
CA ASP A 2 -14.14 8.48 -4.64
C ASP A 2 -12.73 7.98 -4.97
N ALA A 3 -12.56 6.65 -5.08
CA ALA A 3 -11.27 6.02 -5.37
C ALA A 3 -10.59 6.58 -6.64
N SER A 4 -11.38 7.13 -7.57
CA SER A 4 -10.94 7.76 -8.81
C SER A 4 -10.05 9.00 -8.60
N SER A 5 -10.25 9.78 -7.53
CA SER A 5 -9.41 10.96 -7.25
C SER A 5 -8.03 10.60 -6.68
N PHE A 6 -7.88 9.38 -6.16
CA PHE A 6 -6.61 8.90 -5.61
C PHE A 6 -5.68 8.35 -6.69
N ASP A 7 -6.24 7.81 -7.79
CA ASP A 7 -5.48 7.24 -8.91
C ASP A 7 -4.58 8.29 -9.59
N GLU A 8 -5.03 9.56 -9.61
CA GLU A 8 -4.31 10.69 -10.18
C GLU A 8 -3.15 11.19 -9.28
N MET A 9 -3.04 10.71 -8.04
CA MET A 9 -1.97 11.10 -7.12
C MET A 9 -0.72 10.22 -7.27
N PRO A 10 0.48 10.72 -6.94
CA PRO A 10 1.71 9.91 -6.98
C PRO A 10 1.58 8.66 -6.09
N GLY A 11 1.59 7.48 -6.72
CA GLY A 11 1.41 6.20 -6.03
C GLY A 11 -0.05 5.72 -5.92
N GLY A 12 -1.01 6.47 -6.46
CA GLY A 12 -2.43 6.14 -6.51
C GLY A 12 -2.75 4.79 -7.14
N GLU A 13 -2.13 4.52 -8.29
CA GLU A 13 -2.25 3.24 -9.02
C GLU A 13 -1.92 2.03 -8.12
N TRP A 14 -0.95 2.16 -7.20
CA TRP A 14 -0.55 1.08 -6.28
C TRP A 14 -1.58 0.88 -5.18
N ILE A 15 -2.21 1.95 -4.71
CA ILE A 15 -3.28 1.89 -3.71
C ILE A 15 -4.54 1.30 -4.33
N ALA A 16 -4.91 1.74 -5.54
CA ALA A 16 -6.06 1.20 -6.27
C ALA A 16 -5.89 -0.30 -6.56
N GLN A 17 -4.72 -0.71 -7.05
CA GLN A 17 -4.41 -2.13 -7.28
C GLN A 17 -4.41 -2.93 -5.98
N GLY A 18 -3.83 -2.40 -4.89
CA GLY A 18 -3.80 -3.08 -3.60
C GLY A 18 -5.19 -3.29 -3.00
N LEU A 19 -6.07 -2.28 -3.07
CA LEU A 19 -7.48 -2.42 -2.66
C LEU A 19 -8.22 -3.47 -3.49
N GLN A 20 -7.96 -3.52 -4.79
CA GLN A 20 -8.53 -4.52 -5.70
C GLN A 20 -8.03 -5.94 -5.42
N ASP A 21 -6.76 -6.08 -5.03
CA ASP A 21 -6.16 -7.37 -4.68
C ASP A 21 -6.70 -7.87 -3.34
N LEU A 22 -6.83 -6.98 -2.35
CA LEU A 22 -7.44 -7.29 -1.06
C LEU A 22 -8.91 -7.73 -1.19
N GLN A 23 -9.70 -7.08 -2.04
CA GLN A 23 -11.06 -7.52 -2.34
C GLN A 23 -11.13 -8.94 -2.93
N ARG A 24 -10.08 -9.34 -3.65
CA ARG A 24 -9.96 -10.68 -4.25
C ARG A 24 -9.24 -11.67 -3.33
N GLY A 25 -8.88 -11.28 -2.11
CA GLY A 25 -8.13 -12.11 -1.16
C GLY A 25 -6.72 -12.44 -1.63
N ARG A 26 -6.09 -11.58 -2.44
CA ARG A 26 -4.75 -11.80 -2.99
C ARG A 26 -3.69 -11.09 -2.16
N GLU A 27 -2.67 -11.84 -1.75
CA GLU A 27 -1.48 -11.31 -1.08
C GLU A 27 -0.45 -10.89 -2.13
N THR A 28 -0.56 -9.65 -2.60
CA THR A 28 0.37 -9.02 -3.55
C THR A 28 1.19 -7.92 -2.88
N ILE A 29 2.27 -7.46 -3.52
CA ILE A 29 3.03 -6.29 -3.03
C ILE A 29 2.10 -5.07 -2.84
N PRO A 30 1.24 -4.68 -3.82
CA PRO A 30 0.24 -3.63 -3.61
C PRO A 30 -0.69 -3.89 -2.42
N ALA A 31 -1.23 -5.11 -2.26
CA ALA A 31 -2.14 -5.46 -1.17
C ALA A 31 -1.48 -5.34 0.21
N LEU A 32 -0.22 -5.77 0.32
CA LEU A 32 0.58 -5.63 1.53
C LEU A 32 0.88 -4.17 1.82
N LEU A 33 1.22 -3.36 0.80
CA LEU A 33 1.46 -1.94 0.97
C LEU A 33 0.21 -1.20 1.47
N VAL A 34 -0.96 -1.50 0.92
CA VAL A 34 -2.25 -0.97 1.39
C VAL A 34 -2.55 -1.43 2.82
N SER A 35 -2.26 -2.68 3.16
CA SER A 35 -2.44 -3.21 4.52
C SER A 35 -1.52 -2.52 5.54
N ILE A 36 -0.28 -2.17 5.16
CA ILE A 36 0.63 -1.38 6.00
C ILE A 36 0.05 0.01 6.27
N GLY A 37 -0.47 0.66 5.23
CA GLY A 37 -1.06 2.01 5.32
C GLY A 37 -2.48 2.05 5.89
N ALA A 38 -3.11 0.90 6.16
CA ALA A 38 -4.54 0.80 6.45
C ALA A 38 -5.01 1.79 7.53
N PRO A 39 -4.35 1.91 8.70
CA PRO A 39 -4.81 2.83 9.74
C PRO A 39 -4.83 4.30 9.31
N ARG A 40 -3.96 4.73 8.38
CA ARG A 40 -3.91 6.11 7.90
C ARG A 40 -4.86 6.33 6.73
N LEU A 41 -4.94 5.36 5.82
CA LEU A 41 -5.90 5.37 4.71
C LEU A 41 -7.34 5.41 5.23
N GLU A 42 -7.67 4.64 6.26
CA GLU A 42 -8.98 4.66 6.91
C GLU A 42 -9.30 6.02 7.55
N ARG A 43 -8.31 6.66 8.19
CA ARG A 43 -8.47 8.03 8.71
C ARG A 43 -8.70 9.07 7.61
N ALA A 44 -8.16 8.83 6.42
CA ALA A 44 -8.40 9.65 5.23
C ALA A 44 -9.72 9.31 4.52
N GLY A 45 -10.54 8.40 5.07
CA GLY A 45 -11.85 8.03 4.54
C GLY A 45 -11.85 6.92 3.49
N LEU A 46 -10.72 6.23 3.29
CA LEU A 46 -10.65 5.06 2.41
C LEU A 46 -11.06 3.79 3.16
N VAL A 47 -11.85 2.94 2.51
CA VAL A 47 -12.20 1.62 3.06
C VAL A 47 -11.11 0.63 2.65
N VAL A 48 -10.44 0.02 3.63
CA VAL A 48 -9.45 -1.05 3.40
C VAL A 48 -10.08 -2.41 3.74
N PRO A 49 -10.45 -3.22 2.74
CA PRO A 49 -11.10 -4.50 2.99
C PRO A 49 -10.07 -5.55 3.41
N HIS A 50 -10.34 -6.28 4.50
CA HIS A 50 -9.56 -7.44 4.94
C HIS A 50 -8.03 -7.22 4.96
N PRO A 51 -7.51 -6.22 5.72
CA PRO A 51 -6.08 -5.97 5.77
C PRO A 51 -5.31 -7.23 6.20
N ILE A 52 -4.19 -7.48 5.55
CA ILE A 52 -3.36 -8.67 5.78
C ILE A 52 -2.60 -8.52 7.10
N ALA A 53 -2.53 -9.60 7.88
CA ALA A 53 -1.79 -9.63 9.14
C ALA A 53 -0.27 -9.59 8.91
N SER A 54 0.45 -8.87 9.79
CA SER A 54 1.90 -8.66 9.70
C SER A 54 2.40 -8.25 8.30
N PRO A 55 1.79 -7.24 7.66
CA PRO A 55 2.00 -6.99 6.24
C PRO A 55 3.42 -6.51 5.93
N GLU A 56 4.10 -5.86 6.87
CA GLU A 56 5.51 -5.46 6.75
C GLU A 56 6.45 -6.68 6.64
N GLN A 57 6.23 -7.69 7.48
CA GLN A 57 7.02 -8.92 7.49
C GLN A 57 6.80 -9.71 6.19
N ARG A 58 5.53 -9.88 5.80
CA ARG A 58 5.14 -10.55 4.54
C ARG A 58 5.72 -9.86 3.32
N LEU A 59 5.70 -8.52 3.29
CA LEU A 59 6.29 -7.74 2.20
C LEU A 59 7.79 -7.98 2.11
N TYR A 60 8.49 -7.94 3.24
CA TYR A 60 9.93 -8.19 3.28
C TYR A 60 10.28 -9.62 2.82
N GLU A 61 9.51 -10.63 3.25
CA GLU A 61 9.65 -12.02 2.80
C GLU A 61 9.50 -12.14 1.28
N LEU A 62 8.42 -11.59 0.70
CA LEU A 62 8.20 -11.63 -0.75
C LEU A 62 9.31 -10.93 -1.54
N LEU A 63 9.80 -9.78 -1.06
CA LEU A 63 10.90 -9.08 -1.72
C LEU A 63 12.21 -9.88 -1.64
N SER A 64 12.45 -10.54 -0.52
CA SER A 64 13.66 -11.33 -0.27
C SER A 64 13.71 -12.63 -1.06
N GLN A 65 12.55 -13.19 -1.45
CA GLN A 65 12.49 -14.37 -2.32
C GLN A 65 13.09 -14.14 -3.70
N HIS A 66 13.03 -12.90 -4.21
CA HIS A 66 13.57 -12.54 -5.51
C HIS A 66 15.03 -12.07 -5.45
N ASP A 67 15.36 -11.23 -4.47
CA ASP A 67 16.73 -10.71 -4.26
C ASP A 67 16.84 -10.13 -2.84
N ALA A 68 17.47 -10.87 -1.92
CA ALA A 68 17.67 -10.44 -0.54
C ALA A 68 18.53 -9.17 -0.42
N GLN A 69 19.49 -8.97 -1.32
CA GLN A 69 20.38 -7.81 -1.31
C GLN A 69 19.62 -6.54 -1.72
N ALA A 70 18.70 -6.66 -2.68
CA ALA A 70 17.83 -5.56 -3.11
C ALA A 70 16.54 -5.44 -2.28
N ALA A 71 16.20 -6.41 -1.43
CA ALA A 71 14.94 -6.42 -0.69
C ALA A 71 14.79 -5.18 0.20
N HIS A 72 15.85 -4.79 0.90
CA HIS A 72 15.82 -3.64 1.80
C HIS A 72 15.62 -2.31 1.04
N SER A 73 16.32 -2.12 -0.08
CA SER A 73 16.18 -0.90 -0.89
C SER A 73 14.82 -0.81 -1.56
N ARG A 74 14.29 -1.94 -2.06
CA ARG A 74 12.93 -2.04 -2.61
C ARG A 74 11.87 -1.77 -1.56
N TYR A 75 11.99 -2.37 -0.37
CA TYR A 75 11.10 -2.12 0.76
C TYR A 75 11.05 -0.63 1.10
N ASN A 76 12.21 0.00 1.31
CA ASN A 76 12.28 1.42 1.64
C ASN A 76 11.69 2.32 0.54
N GLY A 77 11.89 1.95 -0.73
CA GLY A 77 11.27 2.65 -1.86
C GLY A 77 9.74 2.61 -1.82
N LEU A 78 9.17 1.43 -1.53
CA LEU A 78 7.71 1.25 -1.41
C LEU A 78 7.14 2.01 -0.21
N ILE A 79 7.78 1.93 0.96
CA ILE A 79 7.35 2.67 2.15
C ILE A 79 7.38 4.18 1.92
N ARG A 80 8.43 4.72 1.29
CA ARG A 80 8.49 6.16 0.95
C ARG A 80 7.36 6.57 0.01
N ARG A 81 7.02 5.73 -0.98
CA ARG A 81 5.89 5.98 -1.89
C ARG A 81 4.56 6.01 -1.12
N LEU A 82 4.32 5.04 -0.24
CA LEU A 82 3.12 5.01 0.60
C LEU A 82 3.01 6.26 1.47
N VAL A 83 4.08 6.64 2.19
CA VAL A 83 4.07 7.83 3.05
C VAL A 83 3.86 9.11 2.22
N SER A 84 4.41 9.19 1.02
CA SER A 84 4.17 10.33 0.12
C SER A 84 2.69 10.42 -0.26
N PHE A 85 2.06 9.30 -0.58
CA PHE A 85 0.64 9.24 -0.90
C PHE A 85 -0.23 9.62 0.32
N GLU A 86 0.04 9.05 1.49
CA GLU A 86 -0.69 9.35 2.73
C GLU A 86 -0.64 10.84 3.08
N ARG A 87 0.51 11.50 2.87
CA ARG A 87 0.66 12.94 3.06
C ARG A 87 -0.14 13.75 2.05
N ALA A 88 -0.13 13.34 0.78
CA ALA A 88 -0.94 14.00 -0.25
C ALA A 88 -2.43 13.88 0.07
N ALA A 89 -2.90 12.68 0.44
CA ALA A 89 -4.27 12.42 0.86
C ALA A 89 -4.69 13.27 2.07
N ALA A 90 -3.82 13.41 3.07
CA ALA A 90 -4.08 14.23 4.26
C ALA A 90 -4.16 15.74 3.99
N CYS A 91 -3.63 16.23 2.86
CA CYS A 91 -3.73 17.64 2.48
C CYS A 91 -5.06 17.98 1.76
N VAL A 92 -5.78 16.97 1.26
CA VAL A 92 -7.02 17.16 0.48
C VAL A 92 -8.28 16.86 1.32
N GLY A 93 -8.13 16.23 2.49
CA GLY A 93 -9.21 15.95 3.47
C GLY A 93 -9.34 17.03 4.54
#